data_AF-T1CEA2-F1
#
_entry.id   AF-T1CEA2-F1
#
_cell.length_a   1.000
_cell.length_b   1.000
_cell.length_c   1.000
_cell.angle_alpha   90.00
_cell.angle_beta   90.00
_cell.angle_gamma   90.00
#
_symmetry.space_group_name_H-M   'P 1'
#
loop_
_entity.id
_entity.type
_entity.pdbx_description
1 polymer ?
#
loop_
_entity_poly.entity_id
_entity_poly.type
_entity_poly.pdbx_seq_one_letter_code
_entity_poly.pdbx_strand_id
1 'polypeptide(L)'
;WDWVLFVSGAVPMIVFGAAFGNLFHGVPFHFEWNMTSFYTGSFLGLLNPFAIMTGVLSLALAAMMGALTVMNGAEGAMYQRARGLVQAAAIAAI
;
A
#
# COMPACT_ATOMS: atom_id res chain seq x y z
N TRP A 1 -9.92 -5.11 19.60
CA TRP A 1 -9.77 -6.17 18.59
C TRP A 1 -9.90 -5.60 17.18
N ASP A 2 -10.94 -4.84 16.87
CA ASP A 2 -11.15 -4.24 15.54
C ASP A 2 -9.98 -3.38 15.04
N TRP A 3 -9.36 -2.60 15.93
CA TRP A 3 -8.15 -1.83 15.62
C TRP A 3 -6.97 -2.71 15.20
N VAL A 4 -6.80 -3.89 15.82
CA VAL A 4 -5.72 -4.80 15.48
C VAL A 4 -5.94 -5.38 14.09
N LEU A 5 -7.18 -5.75 13.76
CA LEU A 5 -7.56 -6.23 12.42
C LEU A 5 -7.34 -5.17 11.35
N PHE A 6 -7.71 -3.92 11.64
CA PHE A 6 -7.48 -2.80 10.74
C PHE A 6 -5.99 -2.55 10.50
N VAL A 7 -5.20 -2.45 11.56
CA VAL A 7 -3.75 -2.18 11.47
C VAL A 7 -3.03 -3.34 10.79
N SER A 8 -3.38 -4.59 11.11
CA SER A 8 -2.77 -5.76 10.47
C SER A 8 -3.07 -5.86 8.98
N GLY A 9 -4.19 -5.29 8.50
CA GLY A 9 -4.51 -5.20 7.07
C GLY A 9 -3.86 -4.00 6.39
N ALA A 10 -3.85 -2.83 7.04
CA ALA A 10 -3.34 -1.59 6.44
C ALA A 10 -1.82 -1.54 6.37
N VAL A 11 -1.11 -1.98 7.42
CA VAL A 11 0.36 -1.87 7.49
C VAL A 11 1.04 -2.65 6.36
N PRO A 12 0.69 -3.93 6.07
CA PRO A 12 1.31 -4.67 4.98
C PRO A 12 1.09 -4.01 3.61
N MET A 13 -0.10 -3.47 3.36
CA MET A 13 -0.40 -2.80 2.08
C MET A 13 0.46 -1.55 1.89
N ILE A 14 0.64 -0.74 2.94
CA ILE A 14 1.50 0.45 2.89
C ILE A 14 2.96 0.05 2.66
N VAL A 15 3.46 -0.94 3.42
CA VAL A 15 4.85 -1.41 3.32
C VAL A 15 5.13 -1.98 1.94
N PHE A 16 4.18 -2.75 1.37
CA PHE A 16 4.29 -3.30 0.03
C PHE A 16 4.35 -2.20 -1.03
N GLY A 17 3.45 -1.20 -0.98
CA GLY A 17 3.49 -0.07 -1.90
C GLY A 17 4.79 0.75 -1.80
N ALA A 18 5.30 0.97 -0.58
CA ALA A 18 6.57 1.66 -0.37
C ALA A 18 7.77 0.85 -0.91
N ALA A 19 7.73 -0.48 -0.79
CA ALA A 19 8.76 -1.35 -1.37
C ALA A 19 8.81 -1.25 -2.89
N PHE A 20 7.64 -1.27 -3.57
CA PHE A 20 7.56 -1.06 -5.02
C PHE A 20 8.02 0.34 -5.45
N GLY A 21 7.70 1.37 -4.68
CA GLY A 21 8.20 2.72 -4.94
C GLY A 21 9.72 2.80 -4.89
N ASN A 22 10.33 2.18 -3.88
CA ASN A 22 11.79 2.12 -3.78
C ASN A 22 12.43 1.25 -4.86
N LEU A 23 11.76 0.19 -5.31
CA LEU A 23 12.21 -0.61 -6.46
C LEU A 23 12.25 0.22 -7.75
N PHE A 24 11.25 1.06 -8.01
CA PHE A 24 11.25 1.97 -9.16
C PHE A 24 12.30 3.08 -9.06
N HIS A 25 12.52 3.61 -7.86
CA HIS A 25 13.56 4.63 -7.64
C HIS A 25 14.98 4.04 -7.63
N GLY A 26 15.10 2.72 -7.44
CA GLY A 26 16.37 2.03 -7.23
C GLY A 26 16.81 2.11 -5.77
N VAL A 27 17.34 0.99 -5.28
CA VAL A 27 17.86 0.85 -3.92
C VAL A 27 19.38 0.72 -3.94
N PRO A 28 20.11 1.34 -3.00
CA PRO A 28 21.56 1.26 -2.95
C PRO A 28 22.00 -0.09 -2.38
N PHE A 29 22.34 -1.02 -3.27
CA PHE A 29 23.01 -2.27 -2.93
C PHE A 29 24.16 -2.52 -3.90
N HIS A 30 25.16 -3.28 -3.45
CA HIS A 30 26.25 -3.74 -4.30
C HIS A 30 26.58 -5.19 -4.00
N PHE A 31 27.28 -5.83 -4.94
CA PHE A 31 27.82 -7.17 -4.76
C PHE A 31 29.31 -7.11 -4.50
N GLU A 32 29.78 -7.92 -3.55
CA GLU A 32 31.21 -8.22 -3.44
C GLU A 32 31.63 -9.31 -4.45
N TRP A 33 32.93 -9.58 -4.53
CA TRP A 33 33.52 -10.57 -5.44
C TRP A 33 32.97 -12.00 -5.24
N ASN A 34 32.45 -12.32 -4.05
CA ASN A 34 31.83 -13.59 -3.71
C ASN A 34 30.31 -13.62 -3.99
N MET A 35 29.78 -12.63 -4.74
CA MET A 35 28.35 -12.46 -5.03
C MET A 35 27.47 -12.22 -3.78
N THR A 36 28.06 -11.86 -2.64
CA THR A 36 27.28 -11.46 -1.46
C THR A 36 26.69 -10.06 -1.67
N SER A 37 25.37 -9.93 -1.45
CA SER A 37 24.66 -8.66 -1.54
C SER A 37 24.81 -7.87 -0.25
N PHE A 38 25.29 -6.64 -0.35
CA PHE A 38 25.36 -5.69 0.75
C PHE A 38 24.45 -4.49 0.49
N TYR A 39 23.60 -4.20 1.47
CA TYR A 39 22.75 -3.02 1.47
C TYR A 39 23.43 -1.90 2.25
N THR A 40 23.68 -0.76 1.59
CA THR A 40 24.36 0.39 2.20
C THR A 40 23.40 1.53 2.59
N GLY A 41 22.10 1.35 2.35
CA GLY A 41 21.07 2.31 2.72
C GLY A 41 20.68 2.26 4.21
N SER A 42 19.84 3.21 4.61
CA SER A 42 19.23 3.28 5.95
C SER A 42 17.72 3.06 5.85
N PHE A 43 17.10 2.45 6.87
CA PHE A 43 15.66 2.22 6.94
C PHE A 43 14.83 3.50 6.71
N LEU A 44 15.25 4.61 7.33
CA LEU A 44 14.61 5.92 7.14
C LEU A 44 14.83 6.47 5.72
N GLY A 45 15.92 6.08 5.06
CA GLY A 45 16.19 6.39 3.66
C GLY A 45 15.29 5.64 2.67
N LEU A 46 14.55 4.61 3.11
CA LEU A 46 13.48 4.00 2.31
C LEU A 46 12.17 4.81 2.38
N LEU A 47 12.01 5.70 3.37
CA LEU A 47 10.82 6.56 3.51
C LEU A 47 10.98 7.86 2.70
N ASN A 48 11.24 7.71 1.40
CA ASN A 48 11.27 8.84 0.48
C ASN A 48 9.84 9.32 0.18
N PRO A 49 9.64 10.61 -0.19
CA PRO A 49 8.31 11.12 -0.55
C PRO A 49 7.60 10.26 -1.61
N PHE A 50 8.36 9.75 -2.58
CA PHE A 50 7.85 8.84 -3.61
C PHE A 50 7.37 7.50 -3.04
N ALA A 51 8.13 6.88 -2.13
CA ALA A 51 7.75 5.62 -1.49
C ALA A 51 6.49 5.78 -0.60
N ILE A 52 6.32 6.95 0.02
CA ILE A 52 5.11 7.27 0.78
C ILE A 52 3.90 7.38 -0.15
N MET A 53 4.05 8.09 -1.28
CA MET A 53 2.98 8.20 -2.29
C MET A 53 2.57 6.82 -2.83
N THR A 54 3.52 5.94 -3.16
CA THR A 54 3.20 4.59 -3.64
C THR A 54 2.62 3.69 -2.55
N GLY A 55 3.00 3.90 -1.29
CA GLY A 55 2.38 3.26 -0.12
C GLY A 55 0.91 3.65 0.05
N VAL A 56 0.60 4.94 -0.03
CA VAL A 56 -0.78 5.46 0.03
C VAL A 56 -1.60 4.95 -1.15
N LEU A 57 -1.03 4.96 -2.36
CA LEU A 57 -1.65 4.42 -3.56
C LEU A 57 -2.03 2.95 -3.38
N SER A 58 -1.09 2.12 -2.89
CA SER A 58 -1.35 0.69 -2.66
C SER A 58 -2.48 0.46 -1.64
N LEU A 59 -2.51 1.25 -0.57
CA LEU A 59 -3.58 1.19 0.42
C LEU A 59 -4.93 1.60 -0.18
N ALA A 60 -4.97 2.67 -0.98
CA ALA A 60 -6.18 3.15 -1.64
C ALA A 60 -6.75 2.08 -2.60
N LEU A 61 -5.89 1.43 -3.38
CA LEU A 61 -6.30 0.35 -4.28
C LEU A 61 -6.83 -0.88 -3.51
N ALA A 62 -6.20 -1.26 -2.40
CA ALA A 62 -6.69 -2.35 -1.56
C ALA A 62 -8.05 -2.03 -0.93
N ALA A 63 -8.22 -0.81 -0.42
CA ALA A 63 -9.49 -0.34 0.13
C ALA A 63 -10.59 -0.32 -0.94
N MET A 64 -10.26 0.13 -2.16
CA MET A 64 -11.18 0.11 -3.30
C MET A 64 -11.63 -1.31 -3.63
N MET A 65 -10.69 -2.26 -3.77
CA MET A 65 -11.02 -3.66 -4.07
C MET A 65 -11.87 -4.29 -2.97
N GLY A 66 -11.51 -4.06 -1.69
CA GLY A 66 -12.29 -4.55 -0.56
C GLY A 66 -13.72 -3.98 -0.55
N ALA A 67 -13.88 -2.69 -0.82
CA ALA A 67 -15.20 -2.07 -0.90
C ALA A 67 -16.02 -2.60 -2.09
N LEU A 68 -15.39 -2.87 -3.24
CA LEU A 68 -16.05 -3.53 -4.39
C LEU A 68 -16.52 -4.95 -4.04
N THR A 69 -15.71 -5.73 -3.31
CA THR A 69 -16.13 -7.05 -2.83
C THR A 69 -17.35 -6.94 -1.90
N VAL A 70 -17.36 -5.96 -1.00
CA VAL A 70 -18.53 -5.71 -0.14
C VAL A 70 -19.74 -5.29 -0.98
N MET A 71 -19.58 -4.43 -1.98
CA MET A 71 -20.68 -4.00 -2.87
C MET A 71 -21.32 -5.18 -3.61
N ASN A 72 -20.53 -6.16 -4.06
CA ASN A 72 -21.07 -7.33 -4.77
C ASN A 72 -22.03 -8.18 -3.92
N GLY A 73 -21.89 -8.16 -2.59
CA GLY A 73 -22.74 -8.90 -1.66
C GLY A 73 -23.70 -8.04 -0.83
N ALA A 74 -23.74 -6.72 -1.06
CA ALA A 74 -24.48 -5.77 -0.24
C ALA A 74 -25.72 -5.21 -0.95
N GLU A 75 -26.80 -5.03 -0.20
CA GLU A 75 -28.04 -4.41 -0.68
C GLU A 75 -28.38 -3.13 0.11
N GLY A 76 -29.23 -2.27 -0.48
CA GLY A 76 -29.78 -1.09 0.17
C GLY A 76 -28.73 -0.10 0.69
N ALA A 77 -28.80 0.22 1.99
CA ALA A 77 -27.95 1.24 2.62
C ALA A 77 -26.47 0.86 2.67
N MET A 78 -26.14 -0.43 2.76
CA MET A 78 -24.75 -0.91 2.82
C MET A 78 -24.07 -0.74 1.46
N TYR A 79 -24.79 -1.01 0.37
CA TYR A 79 -24.31 -0.77 -0.99
C TYR A 79 -23.95 0.70 -1.22
N GLN A 80 -24.80 1.64 -0.80
CA GLN A 80 -24.55 3.08 -0.98
C GLN A 80 -23.30 3.55 -0.22
N ARG A 81 -23.09 3.03 1.01
CA ARG A 81 -21.88 3.34 1.80
C ARG A 81 -20.63 2.79 1.14
N ALA A 82 -20.67 1.55 0.69
CA ALA A 82 -19.54 0.92 0.03
C ALA A 82 -19.22 1.61 -1.31
N ARG A 83 -20.24 2.07 -2.06
CA ARG A 83 -20.05 2.88 -3.27
C ARG A 83 -19.34 4.20 -2.97
N GLY A 84 -19.71 4.90 -1.89
CA GLY A 84 -19.03 6.12 -1.47
C GLY A 84 -17.55 5.87 -1.13
N LEU A 85 -17.24 4.75 -0.47
CA LEU A 85 -15.86 4.35 -0.19
C LEU A 85 -15.06 4.04 -1.46
N VAL A 86 -15.65 3.34 -2.43
CA VAL A 86 -15.00 3.09 -3.73
C VAL A 86 -14.66 4.39 -4.44
N GLN A 87 -15.58 5.37 -4.46
CA GLN A 87 -15.33 6.66 -5.08
C GLN A 87 -14.21 7.44 -4.38
N ALA A 88 -14.22 7.50 -3.04
CA ALA A 88 -13.18 8.17 -2.28
C ALA A 88 -11.81 7.50 -2.46
N ALA A 89 -11.76 6.16 -2.42
CA ALA A 89 -10.54 5.39 -2.63
C ALA A 89 -10.01 5.54 -4.06
N ALA A 90 -10.88 5.60 -5.06
CA ALA A 90 -10.50 5.85 -6.45
C ALA A 90 -9.88 7.24 -6.62
N ILE A 91 -10.43 8.28 -5.99
CA ILE A 91 -9.86 9.63 -6.02
C ILE A 91 -8.49 9.65 -5.33
N ALA A 92 -8.34 8.96 -4.20
CA ALA A 92 -7.06 8.89 -3.49
C ALA A 92 -5.97 8.09 -4.23
N ALA A 93 -6.37 7.27 -5.21
CA ALA A 93 -5.46 6.49 -6.04
C ALA A 93 -4.99 7.22 -7.32
N ILE A 94 -5.52 8.41 -7.61
CA ILE A 94 -5.15 9.25 -8.76
C ILE A 94 -4.18 10.34 -8.29
#